data_AF-A0A2Z6T5W0-F1
#
_entry.id   AF-A0A2Z6T5W0-F1
#
_cell.length_a   1.000
_cell.length_b   1.000
_cell.length_c   1.000
_cell.angle_alpha   90.00
_cell.angle_beta   90.00
_cell.angle_gamma   90.00
#
_symmetry.space_group_name_H-M   'P 1'
#
loop_
_entity.id
_entity.type
_entity.pdbx_description
1 polymer ?
#
loop_
_entity_poly.entity_id
_entity_poly.type
_entity_poly.pdbx_seq_one_letter_code
_entity_poly.pdbx_strand_id
1 'polypeptide(L)'
;MQKKINRVLFWFILIQPFLELDWFYKGRLSTILPFTIPTIIRIVGVFVVFLMFFSQKNNWQRLRKQWWVITYIILLIIYIFLHLYHVRPANFHAVDPSGYGYSTFGEIFYLLRMILPIIILYITRYTHFSEKQFEHLIQTLSGLFSLTIILTNLFVHSLTAYGSYGVRWIHANIFAWFTSNNYAYFELASKGFFYLANTISAILFFLMPLMLYFLYKDFKALNIILVVAQSLAMLMLGTKVGAYGLFIDFIVFFIFYLVHLFILKNIKVNKKFLLTLVLVILGSSLIVPHSPMFRRNTYDIGVADNRGKKANIKKSDDILKKDLKKYSGAKREKVLKRFIKKHYYAYSLKKGFVLKGYSYKYDPDFWLEIMKSPVDERLNYRHLEIKMLNKVVANNHNKYDKFLGISYIRENNIFPLERDFLAQYYSTGIIGVLLFLGIYIYELFYLIYSWFKSKANRQFINTIILIALGFILTAAFYSGNVMDYLTATLIMAFVYGYALQLVDKSKAKKLNNSDK
;
A
#
# COMPACT_ATOMS: atom_id res chain seq x y z
N MET A 1 -20.19 26.62 10.30
CA MET A 1 -18.87 26.19 9.80
C MET A 1 -18.75 24.67 9.67
N GLN A 2 -19.12 23.88 10.69
CA GLN A 2 -19.00 22.42 10.68
C GLN A 2 -19.54 21.70 9.43
N LYS A 3 -20.78 21.98 9.00
CA LYS A 3 -21.36 21.40 7.76
C LYS A 3 -20.50 21.65 6.51
N LYS A 4 -19.81 22.80 6.44
CA LYS A 4 -18.91 23.14 5.33
C LYS A 4 -17.64 22.27 5.38
N ILE A 5 -17.05 22.07 6.57
CA ILE A 5 -15.89 21.19 6.76
C ILE A 5 -16.23 19.75 6.36
N ASN A 6 -17.36 19.22 6.85
CA ASN A 6 -17.82 17.87 6.45
C ASN A 6 -17.91 17.75 4.93
N ARG A 7 -18.48 18.75 4.24
CA ARG A 7 -18.64 18.74 2.79
C ARG A 7 -17.30 18.81 2.05
N VAL A 8 -16.38 19.68 2.48
CA VAL A 8 -15.05 19.79 1.86
C VAL A 8 -14.25 18.50 2.06
N LEU A 9 -14.26 17.97 3.28
CA LEU A 9 -13.59 16.71 3.59
C LEU A 9 -14.20 15.53 2.81
N PHE A 10 -15.53 15.47 2.67
CA PHE A 10 -16.20 14.46 1.85
C PHE A 10 -15.70 14.47 0.40
N TRP A 11 -15.71 15.63 -0.26
CA TRP A 11 -15.22 15.76 -1.64
C TRP A 11 -13.72 15.53 -1.77
N PHE A 12 -12.94 15.95 -0.77
CA PHE A 12 -11.50 15.72 -0.72
C PHE A 12 -11.16 14.22 -0.63
N ILE A 13 -11.97 13.42 0.06
CA ILE A 13 -11.78 11.97 0.05
C ILE A 13 -12.28 11.35 -1.26
N LEU A 14 -13.38 11.86 -1.85
CA LEU A 14 -13.88 11.36 -3.13
C LEU A 14 -12.97 11.61 -4.33
N ILE A 15 -12.14 12.65 -4.32
CA ILE A 15 -11.24 12.93 -5.45
C ILE A 15 -10.03 11.97 -5.50
N GLN A 16 -9.74 11.23 -4.42
CA GLN A 16 -8.52 10.42 -4.31
C GLN A 16 -8.32 9.39 -5.45
N PRO A 17 -9.34 8.67 -5.95
CA PRO A 17 -9.18 7.79 -7.11
C PRO A 17 -8.66 8.51 -8.36
N PHE A 18 -9.11 9.74 -8.62
CA PHE A 18 -8.64 10.55 -9.76
C PHE A 18 -7.20 11.02 -9.59
N LEU A 19 -6.79 11.28 -8.34
CA LEU A 19 -5.41 11.63 -8.01
C LEU A 19 -4.45 10.43 -8.10
N GLU A 20 -4.97 9.21 -8.31
CA GLU A 20 -4.18 7.97 -8.44
C GLU A 20 -3.99 7.55 -9.90
N LEU A 21 -4.42 8.36 -10.88
CA LEU A 21 -4.28 8.03 -12.30
C LEU A 21 -2.80 8.03 -12.73
N ASP A 22 -2.40 6.99 -13.49
CA ASP A 22 -1.00 6.72 -13.90
C ASP A 22 -0.35 7.90 -14.63
N TRP A 23 -1.12 8.67 -15.39
CA TRP A 23 -0.65 9.83 -16.14
C TRP A 23 -0.05 10.95 -15.28
N PHE A 24 -0.43 11.05 -14.00
CA PHE A 24 0.16 12.02 -13.09
C PHE A 24 1.54 11.61 -12.57
N TYR A 25 1.86 10.32 -12.67
CA TYR A 25 3.08 9.72 -12.11
C TYR A 25 4.07 9.29 -13.20
N LYS A 26 3.65 9.26 -14.47
CA LYS A 26 4.52 8.96 -15.63
C LYS A 26 4.33 9.97 -16.76
N GLY A 27 5.40 10.22 -17.52
CA GLY A 27 5.37 11.09 -18.70
C GLY A 27 5.47 12.58 -18.37
N ARG A 28 5.02 13.44 -19.29
CA ARG A 28 5.23 14.90 -19.21
C ARG A 28 4.70 15.50 -17.91
N LEU A 29 3.50 15.11 -17.47
CA LEU A 29 2.87 15.65 -16.25
C LEU A 29 3.68 15.35 -14.98
N SER A 30 4.42 14.23 -14.96
CA SER A 30 5.27 13.86 -13.82
C SER A 30 6.55 14.70 -13.71
N THR A 31 6.89 15.46 -14.76
CA THR A 31 8.12 16.27 -14.84
C THR A 31 7.87 17.77 -14.90
N ILE A 32 6.60 18.23 -14.93
CA ILE A 32 6.26 19.68 -14.99
C ILE A 32 6.75 20.40 -13.73
N LEU A 33 6.59 19.75 -12.59
CA LEU A 33 6.95 20.29 -11.29
C LEU A 33 7.95 19.36 -10.60
N PRO A 34 8.69 19.85 -9.60
CA PRO A 34 9.55 19.01 -8.76
C PRO A 34 8.80 17.85 -8.07
N PHE A 35 7.47 17.97 -7.97
CA PHE A 35 6.58 16.98 -7.39
C PHE A 35 5.40 16.69 -8.31
N THR A 36 4.86 15.47 -8.21
CA THR A 36 3.64 15.09 -8.93
C THR A 36 2.46 15.96 -8.50
N ILE A 37 1.68 16.45 -9.47
CA ILE A 37 0.47 17.27 -9.26
C ILE A 37 -0.46 16.71 -8.16
N PRO A 38 -0.78 15.39 -8.12
CA PRO A 38 -1.58 14.80 -7.06
C PRO A 38 -1.09 15.08 -5.65
N THR A 39 0.23 15.04 -5.43
CA THR A 39 0.78 15.23 -4.08
C THR A 39 0.61 16.68 -3.62
N ILE A 40 0.75 17.64 -4.54
CA ILE A 40 0.50 19.05 -4.25
C ILE A 40 -0.98 19.27 -3.91
N ILE A 41 -1.91 18.71 -4.72
CA ILE A 41 -3.35 18.80 -4.46
C ILE A 41 -3.70 18.21 -3.09
N ARG A 42 -3.07 17.09 -2.69
CA ARG A 42 -3.31 16.48 -1.38
C ARG A 42 -2.77 17.34 -0.24
N ILE A 43 -1.57 17.90 -0.35
CA ILE A 43 -1.00 18.81 0.66
C ILE A 43 -1.89 20.03 0.83
N VAL A 44 -2.24 20.71 -0.28
CA VAL A 44 -3.11 21.89 -0.27
C VAL A 44 -4.50 21.54 0.27
N GLY A 45 -5.08 20.41 -0.14
CA GLY A 45 -6.39 19.97 0.33
C GLY A 45 -6.43 19.69 1.83
N VAL A 46 -5.43 18.98 2.37
CA VAL A 46 -5.31 18.77 3.82
C VAL A 46 -5.09 20.08 4.55
N PHE A 47 -4.25 20.97 4.02
CA PHE A 47 -3.99 22.29 4.60
C PHE A 47 -5.27 23.15 4.66
N VAL A 48 -6.07 23.18 3.58
CA VAL A 48 -7.36 23.88 3.56
C VAL A 48 -8.32 23.30 4.60
N VAL A 49 -8.45 21.98 4.68
CA VAL A 49 -9.31 21.32 5.68
C VAL A 49 -8.81 21.62 7.10
N PHE A 50 -7.50 21.62 7.33
CA PHE A 50 -6.87 21.98 8.59
C PHE A 50 -7.19 23.42 9.01
N LEU A 51 -6.99 24.40 8.12
CA LEU A 51 -7.32 25.81 8.38
C LEU A 51 -8.81 25.99 8.67
N MET A 52 -9.69 25.36 7.89
CA MET A 52 -11.12 25.42 8.12
C MET A 52 -11.50 24.81 9.48
N PHE A 53 -10.87 23.70 9.86
CA PHE A 53 -11.12 23.06 11.15
C PHE A 53 -10.70 23.96 12.31
N PHE A 54 -9.48 24.51 12.27
CA PHE A 54 -8.97 25.39 13.32
C PHE A 54 -9.48 26.84 13.23
N SER A 55 -10.23 27.23 12.20
CA SER A 55 -10.97 28.50 12.20
C SER A 55 -12.04 28.59 13.31
N GLN A 56 -12.46 27.44 13.86
CA GLN A 56 -13.41 27.37 14.97
C GLN A 56 -12.68 27.38 16.32
N LYS A 57 -12.93 28.39 17.14
CA LYS A 57 -12.33 28.55 18.50
C LYS A 57 -12.46 27.30 19.37
N ASN A 58 -13.59 26.60 19.31
CA ASN A 58 -13.84 25.38 20.08
C ASN A 58 -12.84 24.25 19.75
N ASN A 59 -12.34 24.19 18.51
CA ASN A 59 -11.37 23.18 18.11
C ASN A 59 -9.96 23.47 18.67
N TRP A 60 -9.57 24.75 18.76
CA TRP A 60 -8.36 25.16 19.50
C TRP A 60 -8.45 24.85 20.99
N GLN A 61 -9.59 25.19 21.61
CA GLN A 61 -9.83 24.88 23.02
C GLN A 61 -9.80 23.37 23.28
N ARG A 62 -10.33 22.55 22.35
CA ARG A 62 -10.24 21.09 22.43
C ARG A 62 -8.80 20.61 22.39
N LEU A 63 -8.02 21.06 21.39
CA LEU A 63 -6.61 20.65 21.25
C LEU A 63 -5.81 20.97 22.51
N ARG A 64 -6.01 22.16 23.10
CA ARG A 64 -5.35 22.57 24.36
C ARG A 64 -5.64 21.66 25.54
N LYS A 65 -6.78 20.97 25.56
CA LYS A 65 -7.13 20.01 26.61
C LYS A 65 -6.57 18.60 26.36
N GLN A 66 -6.02 18.34 25.18
CA GLN A 66 -5.52 17.04 24.77
C GLN A 66 -3.99 16.99 24.82
N TRP A 67 -3.45 17.02 26.04
CA TRP A 67 -2.01 17.02 26.29
C TRP A 67 -1.26 15.90 25.56
N TRP A 68 -1.84 14.71 25.45
CA TRP A 68 -1.25 13.59 24.71
C TRP A 68 -1.05 13.88 23.21
N VAL A 69 -1.96 14.63 22.55
CA VAL A 69 -1.80 15.05 21.15
C VAL A 69 -0.67 16.06 21.04
N ILE A 70 -0.59 17.00 21.98
CA ILE A 70 0.46 18.03 22.01
C ILE A 70 1.83 17.36 22.21
N THR A 71 1.95 16.44 23.17
CA THR A 71 3.18 15.66 23.39
C THR A 71 3.57 14.89 22.14
N TYR A 72 2.62 14.24 21.47
CA TYR A 72 2.88 13.54 20.21
C TYR A 72 3.41 14.49 19.12
N ILE A 73 2.81 15.67 18.95
CA ILE A 73 3.29 16.69 17.98
C ILE A 73 4.72 17.14 18.30
N ILE A 74 5.02 17.38 19.58
CA ILE A 74 6.38 17.79 20.02
C ILE A 74 7.40 16.68 19.70
N LEU A 75 7.08 15.42 20.04
CA LEU A 75 7.95 14.27 19.74
C LEU A 75 8.18 14.12 18.23
N LEU A 76 7.14 14.33 17.42
CA LEU A 76 7.22 14.29 15.97
C LEU A 76 8.16 15.35 15.41
N ILE A 77 8.05 16.59 15.90
CA ILE A 77 8.92 17.71 15.49
C ILE A 77 10.38 17.41 15.87
N ILE A 78 10.63 16.98 17.12
CA ILE A 78 11.98 16.60 17.59
C ILE A 78 12.55 15.50 16.70
N TYR A 79 11.78 14.44 16.45
CA TYR A 79 12.19 13.34 15.59
C TYR A 79 12.55 13.82 14.18
N ILE A 80 11.74 14.68 13.56
CA ILE A 80 12.01 15.21 12.22
C ILE A 80 13.36 15.91 12.18
N PHE A 81 13.68 16.75 13.17
CA PHE A 81 14.99 17.42 13.23
C PHE A 81 16.14 16.43 13.41
N LEU A 82 16.00 15.46 14.32
CA LEU A 82 17.03 14.43 14.56
C LEU A 82 17.28 13.56 13.33
N HIS A 83 16.20 13.10 12.69
CA HIS A 83 16.26 12.32 11.46
C HIS A 83 16.95 13.12 10.35
N LEU A 84 16.50 14.34 10.07
CA LEU A 84 17.08 15.19 9.01
C LEU A 84 18.52 15.61 9.29
N TYR A 85 18.98 15.60 10.54
CA TYR A 85 20.38 15.79 10.89
C TYR A 85 21.19 14.52 10.65
N HIS A 86 20.66 13.37 11.08
CA HIS A 86 21.29 12.04 10.93
C HIS A 86 21.51 11.66 9.47
N VAL A 87 20.51 11.85 8.60
CA VAL A 87 20.57 11.37 7.21
C VAL A 87 21.30 12.31 6.24
N ARG A 88 21.91 13.41 6.70
CA ARG A 88 22.62 14.35 5.81
C ARG A 88 23.85 13.70 5.17
N PRO A 89 24.30 14.16 4.00
CA PRO A 89 25.47 13.60 3.32
C PRO A 89 26.73 13.57 4.19
N ALA A 90 26.93 14.58 5.04
CA ALA A 90 28.09 14.66 5.95
C ALA A 90 28.15 13.51 6.97
N ASN A 91 27.01 12.88 7.29
CA ASN A 91 26.88 11.84 8.30
C ASN A 91 26.62 10.46 7.69
N PHE A 92 26.71 10.33 6.36
CA PHE A 92 26.37 9.10 5.64
C PHE A 92 27.50 8.64 4.72
N HIS A 93 28.07 7.47 5.01
CA HIS A 93 29.10 6.83 4.20
C HIS A 93 28.48 5.89 3.17
N ALA A 94 28.58 6.25 1.89
CA ALA A 94 28.08 5.47 0.78
C ALA A 94 29.23 4.95 -0.10
N VAL A 95 29.08 3.74 -0.64
CA VAL A 95 29.97 3.25 -1.71
C VAL A 95 29.67 3.94 -3.04
N ASP A 96 28.43 4.39 -3.25
CA ASP A 96 28.04 5.22 -4.38
C ASP A 96 28.35 6.70 -4.07
N PRO A 97 29.22 7.37 -4.86
CA PRO A 97 29.58 8.77 -4.64
C PRO A 97 28.39 9.75 -4.68
N SER A 98 27.27 9.37 -5.30
CA SER A 98 26.04 10.18 -5.32
C SER A 98 25.27 10.14 -3.98
N GLY A 99 25.70 9.33 -3.01
CA GLY A 99 24.98 9.12 -1.76
C GLY A 99 23.59 8.52 -1.99
N TYR A 100 23.45 7.72 -3.05
CA TYR A 100 22.18 7.16 -3.56
C TYR A 100 21.14 8.24 -3.90
N GLY A 101 21.60 9.40 -4.40
CA GLY A 101 20.72 10.48 -4.86
C GLY A 101 19.92 11.16 -3.75
N TYR A 102 20.45 11.17 -2.52
CA TYR A 102 19.82 11.84 -1.37
C TYR A 102 19.47 13.31 -1.69
N SER A 103 18.30 13.74 -1.21
CA SER A 103 17.83 15.12 -1.29
C SER A 103 17.17 15.53 0.02
N THR A 104 17.72 16.52 0.71
CA THR A 104 17.13 17.06 1.94
C THR A 104 15.71 17.57 1.70
N PHE A 105 15.47 18.22 0.57
CA PHE A 105 14.15 18.73 0.21
C PHE A 105 13.17 17.58 -0.06
N GLY A 106 13.63 16.53 -0.75
CA GLY A 106 12.84 15.31 -0.96
C GLY A 106 12.49 14.61 0.36
N GLU A 107 13.42 14.57 1.32
CA GLU A 107 13.20 13.95 2.63
C GLU A 107 12.20 14.75 3.47
N ILE A 108 12.34 16.08 3.55
CA ILE A 108 11.37 16.95 4.23
C ILE A 108 9.96 16.72 3.66
N PHE A 109 9.86 16.68 2.33
CA PHE A 109 8.58 16.50 1.65
C PHE A 109 7.97 15.13 1.94
N TYR A 110 8.79 14.08 1.97
CA TYR A 110 8.36 12.75 2.37
C TYR A 110 7.82 12.74 3.81
N LEU A 111 8.54 13.33 4.76
CA LEU A 111 8.08 13.41 6.15
C LEU A 111 6.77 14.19 6.27
N LEU A 112 6.62 15.31 5.55
CA LEU A 112 5.35 16.05 5.47
C LEU A 112 4.22 15.19 4.91
N ARG A 113 4.50 14.39 3.87
CA ARG A 113 3.55 13.44 3.27
C ARG A 113 2.98 12.47 4.32
N MET A 114 3.85 11.92 5.18
CA MET A 114 3.45 10.98 6.23
C MET A 114 2.56 11.59 7.31
N ILE A 115 2.59 12.92 7.49
CA ILE A 115 1.76 13.63 8.48
C ILE A 115 0.32 13.84 7.97
N LEU A 116 0.13 13.98 6.65
CA LEU A 116 -1.16 14.35 6.06
C LEU A 116 -2.32 13.45 6.50
N PRO A 117 -2.20 12.11 6.49
CA PRO A 117 -3.33 11.26 6.87
C PRO A 117 -3.56 11.29 8.39
N ILE A 118 -2.55 11.56 9.21
CA ILE A 118 -2.71 11.74 10.66
C ILE A 118 -3.59 12.96 10.96
N ILE A 119 -3.39 14.05 10.22
CA ILE A 119 -4.25 15.24 10.30
C ILE A 119 -5.70 14.89 9.92
N ILE A 120 -5.89 14.16 8.80
CA ILE A 120 -7.22 13.74 8.35
C ILE A 120 -7.91 12.84 9.37
N LEU A 121 -7.20 11.90 10.00
CA LEU A 121 -7.73 11.06 11.06
C LEU A 121 -8.28 11.91 12.21
N TYR A 122 -7.47 12.83 12.73
CA TYR A 122 -7.83 13.69 13.84
C TYR A 122 -9.04 14.59 13.50
N ILE A 123 -9.01 15.23 12.33
CA ILE A 123 -10.11 16.10 11.89
C ILE A 123 -11.39 15.29 11.72
N THR A 124 -11.33 14.13 11.07
CA THR A 124 -12.52 13.31 10.79
C THR A 124 -13.20 12.85 12.08
N ARG A 125 -12.44 12.44 13.11
CA ARG A 125 -12.98 12.09 14.43
C ARG A 125 -13.90 13.15 15.02
N TYR A 126 -13.55 14.41 14.83
CA TYR A 126 -14.29 15.56 15.36
C TYR A 126 -15.19 16.25 14.35
N THR A 127 -15.29 15.67 13.15
CA THR A 127 -16.12 16.16 12.07
C THR A 127 -17.33 15.25 11.97
N HIS A 128 -18.42 15.56 12.70
CA HIS A 128 -19.60 14.69 12.86
C HIS A 128 -20.23 14.22 11.53
N PHE A 129 -19.73 13.14 10.93
CA PHE A 129 -20.30 12.49 9.76
C PHE A 129 -21.50 11.63 10.15
N SER A 130 -22.57 11.71 9.35
CA SER A 130 -23.70 10.80 9.46
C SER A 130 -23.36 9.45 8.83
N GLU A 131 -24.07 8.39 9.24
CA GLU A 131 -23.91 7.07 8.63
C GLU A 131 -24.27 7.07 7.13
N LYS A 132 -25.29 7.86 6.74
CA LYS A 132 -25.65 8.03 5.32
C LYS A 132 -24.52 8.68 4.52
N GLN A 133 -23.86 9.71 5.05
CA GLN A 133 -22.70 10.33 4.39
C GLN A 133 -21.54 9.34 4.25
N PHE A 134 -21.27 8.57 5.30
CA PHE A 134 -20.25 7.52 5.28
C PHE A 134 -20.56 6.46 4.22
N GLU A 135 -21.79 5.94 4.19
CA GLU A 135 -22.25 4.97 3.19
C GLU A 135 -22.06 5.48 1.74
N HIS A 136 -22.54 6.69 1.45
CA HIS A 136 -22.41 7.25 0.09
C HIS A 136 -20.96 7.44 -0.31
N LEU A 137 -20.09 7.84 0.62
CA LEU A 137 -18.67 7.99 0.35
C LEU A 137 -18.05 6.64 -0.06
N ILE A 138 -18.29 5.60 0.75
CA ILE A 138 -17.73 4.27 0.52
C ILE A 138 -18.28 3.65 -0.77
N GLN A 139 -19.60 3.75 -1.02
CA GLN A 139 -20.22 3.31 -2.28
C GLN A 139 -19.59 4.00 -3.49
N THR A 140 -19.39 5.31 -3.42
CA THR A 140 -18.80 6.08 -4.52
C THR A 140 -17.34 5.70 -4.74
N LEU A 141 -16.55 5.55 -3.67
CA LEU A 141 -15.15 5.10 -3.79
C LEU A 141 -15.06 3.70 -4.38
N SER A 142 -15.88 2.75 -3.88
CA SER A 142 -15.98 1.40 -4.42
C SER A 142 -16.30 1.43 -5.92
N GLY A 143 -17.31 2.22 -6.32
CA GLY A 143 -17.70 2.39 -7.72
C GLY A 143 -16.60 2.99 -8.58
N LEU A 144 -15.97 4.08 -8.12
CA LEU A 144 -14.89 4.75 -8.86
C LEU A 144 -13.70 3.82 -9.11
N PHE A 145 -13.28 3.02 -8.14
CA PHE A 145 -12.19 2.07 -8.38
C PHE A 145 -12.64 0.89 -9.25
N SER A 146 -13.74 0.23 -8.87
CA SER A 146 -14.14 -1.03 -9.52
C SER A 146 -14.67 -0.85 -10.93
N LEU A 147 -15.55 0.14 -11.16
CA LEU A 147 -16.14 0.38 -12.47
C LEU A 147 -15.10 0.93 -13.46
N THR A 148 -14.16 1.75 -13.01
CA THR A 148 -13.05 2.18 -13.89
C THR A 148 -12.21 0.97 -14.34
N ILE A 149 -11.90 0.02 -13.46
CA ILE A 149 -11.17 -1.20 -13.84
C ILE A 149 -11.99 -2.02 -14.85
N ILE A 150 -13.26 -2.31 -14.53
CA ILE A 150 -14.11 -3.16 -15.37
C ILE A 150 -14.34 -2.54 -16.74
N LEU A 151 -14.81 -1.29 -16.78
CA LEU A 151 -15.18 -0.64 -18.05
C LEU A 151 -13.97 -0.53 -18.96
N THR A 152 -12.83 -0.08 -18.44
CA THR A 152 -11.60 0.00 -19.25
C THR A 152 -11.11 -1.38 -19.67
N ASN A 153 -11.28 -2.42 -18.86
CA ASN A 153 -10.94 -3.79 -19.24
C ASN A 153 -11.81 -4.29 -20.40
N LEU A 154 -13.13 -4.12 -20.32
CA LEU A 154 -14.08 -4.54 -21.34
C LEU A 154 -13.74 -3.95 -22.71
N PHE A 155 -13.37 -2.68 -22.74
CA PHE A 155 -12.96 -1.97 -23.96
C PHE A 155 -11.48 -2.16 -24.33
N VAL A 156 -10.69 -2.94 -23.59
CA VAL A 156 -9.25 -3.14 -23.85
C VAL A 156 -8.44 -1.82 -23.72
N HIS A 157 -9.01 -0.81 -23.06
CA HIS A 157 -8.37 0.48 -22.76
C HIS A 157 -7.85 0.55 -21.32
N SER A 158 -7.59 -0.60 -20.70
CA SER A 158 -7.00 -0.63 -19.36
C SER A 158 -5.49 -0.74 -19.44
N LEU A 159 -4.80 -0.14 -18.47
CA LEU A 159 -3.38 -0.32 -18.28
C LEU A 159 -3.07 -1.70 -17.70
N THR A 160 -1.97 -2.29 -18.13
CA THR A 160 -1.46 -3.54 -17.54
C THR A 160 -1.11 -3.35 -16.07
N ALA A 161 -1.51 -4.29 -15.22
CA ALA A 161 -1.15 -4.29 -13.80
C ALA A 161 0.35 -4.48 -13.57
N TYR A 162 1.03 -5.15 -14.50
CA TYR A 162 2.44 -5.50 -14.44
C TYR A 162 3.20 -4.84 -15.61
N GLY A 163 3.90 -3.73 -15.33
CA GLY A 163 4.69 -3.04 -16.33
C GLY A 163 5.74 -2.14 -15.70
N SER A 164 7.02 -2.44 -15.94
CA SER A 164 8.14 -1.66 -15.39
C SER A 164 8.60 -0.50 -16.28
N TYR A 165 8.20 -0.48 -17.56
CA TYR A 165 8.66 0.51 -18.53
C TYR A 165 7.53 0.93 -19.48
N GLY A 166 7.14 2.21 -19.39
CA GLY A 166 6.12 2.82 -20.24
C GLY A 166 4.68 2.51 -19.85
N VAL A 167 3.76 3.23 -20.50
CA VAL A 167 2.32 2.97 -20.46
C VAL A 167 2.06 1.80 -21.39
N ARG A 168 1.53 0.69 -20.87
CA ARG A 168 1.15 -0.49 -21.65
C ARG A 168 -0.33 -0.79 -21.42
N TRP A 169 -1.02 -1.04 -22.52
CA TRP A 169 -2.42 -1.46 -22.53
C TRP A 169 -2.52 -2.97 -22.41
N ILE A 170 -3.62 -3.46 -21.83
CA ILE A 170 -3.95 -4.89 -21.89
C ILE A 170 -4.18 -5.30 -23.34
N HIS A 171 -3.91 -6.57 -23.66
CA HIS A 171 -4.03 -7.07 -25.04
C HIS A 171 -5.40 -7.65 -25.36
N ALA A 172 -6.14 -8.05 -24.33
CA ALA A 172 -7.49 -8.57 -24.46
C ALA A 172 -8.29 -8.32 -23.18
N ASN A 173 -9.61 -8.30 -23.32
CA ASN A 173 -10.54 -8.16 -22.21
C ASN A 173 -10.74 -9.49 -21.44
N ILE A 174 -11.55 -9.43 -20.39
CA ILE A 174 -11.86 -10.58 -19.53
C ILE A 174 -12.39 -11.82 -20.26
N PHE A 175 -13.07 -11.69 -21.40
CA PHE A 175 -13.60 -12.86 -22.11
C PHE A 175 -12.48 -13.75 -22.67
N ALA A 176 -11.32 -13.16 -22.99
CA ALA A 176 -10.15 -13.91 -23.44
C ALA A 176 -9.55 -14.82 -22.35
N TRP A 177 -9.90 -14.61 -21.08
CA TRP A 177 -9.47 -15.49 -19.98
C TRP A 177 -10.00 -16.92 -20.14
N PHE A 178 -11.14 -17.08 -20.83
CA PHE A 178 -11.81 -18.36 -21.00
C PHE A 178 -11.51 -19.01 -22.36
N THR A 179 -11.11 -18.22 -23.36
CA THR A 179 -11.00 -18.69 -24.76
C THR A 179 -9.57 -18.74 -25.29
N SER A 180 -8.62 -18.01 -24.69
CA SER A 180 -7.26 -17.89 -25.22
C SER A 180 -6.18 -18.25 -24.20
N ASN A 181 -5.26 -19.11 -24.63
CA ASN A 181 -4.01 -19.43 -23.92
C ASN A 181 -2.79 -18.68 -24.51
N ASN A 182 -3.00 -17.83 -25.52
CA ASN A 182 -1.91 -17.16 -26.23
C ASN A 182 -1.38 -15.91 -25.52
N TYR A 183 -2.10 -15.42 -24.50
CA TYR A 183 -1.71 -14.25 -23.74
C TYR A 183 -1.06 -14.61 -22.42
N ALA A 184 0.06 -13.97 -22.11
CA ALA A 184 0.68 -14.06 -20.82
C ALA A 184 -0.15 -13.33 -19.75
N TYR A 185 -0.01 -13.74 -18.49
CA TYR A 185 -0.83 -13.18 -17.40
C TYR A 185 -0.70 -11.65 -17.27
N PHE A 186 0.50 -11.10 -17.51
CA PHE A 186 0.76 -9.66 -17.38
C PHE A 186 0.13 -8.83 -18.52
N GLU A 187 -0.28 -9.48 -19.61
CA GLU A 187 -0.97 -8.84 -20.74
C GLU A 187 -2.49 -8.77 -20.52
N LEU A 188 -3.01 -9.57 -19.59
CA LEU A 188 -4.43 -9.66 -19.24
C LEU A 188 -4.77 -8.96 -17.92
N ALA A 189 -3.83 -8.91 -16.98
CA ALA A 189 -4.01 -8.25 -15.69
C ALA A 189 -4.17 -6.73 -15.87
N SER A 190 -5.22 -6.17 -15.30
CA SER A 190 -5.76 -4.84 -15.59
C SER A 190 -5.89 -4.02 -14.31
N LYS A 191 -5.32 -2.81 -14.31
CA LYS A 191 -5.38 -1.87 -13.17
C LYS A 191 -6.22 -0.63 -13.46
N GLY A 192 -7.11 -0.69 -14.45
CA GLY A 192 -7.81 0.50 -14.92
C GLY A 192 -6.84 1.53 -15.46
N PHE A 193 -7.03 2.78 -15.07
CA PHE A 193 -6.08 3.87 -15.32
C PHE A 193 -5.19 4.18 -14.12
N PHE A 194 -5.22 3.36 -13.07
CA PHE A 194 -4.54 3.65 -11.81
C PHE A 194 -3.05 3.38 -11.87
N TYR A 195 -2.29 4.05 -11.00
CA TYR A 195 -0.84 3.98 -10.98
C TYR A 195 -0.31 2.63 -10.49
N LEU A 196 -0.77 2.11 -9.35
CA LEU A 196 -0.27 0.83 -8.81
C LEU A 196 -1.36 -0.19 -8.48
N ALA A 197 -1.25 -1.37 -9.08
CA ALA A 197 -2.19 -2.46 -8.83
C ALA A 197 -2.21 -2.93 -7.37
N ASN A 198 -1.06 -2.98 -6.68
CA ASN A 198 -0.99 -3.42 -5.28
C ASN A 198 -1.75 -2.48 -4.34
N THR A 199 -1.56 -1.16 -4.49
CA THR A 199 -2.28 -0.13 -3.72
C THR A 199 -3.78 -0.23 -3.94
N ILE A 200 -4.22 -0.34 -5.21
CA ILE A 200 -5.65 -0.48 -5.54
C ILE A 200 -6.21 -1.80 -4.98
N SER A 201 -5.45 -2.89 -5.04
CA SER A 201 -5.85 -4.17 -4.46
C SER A 201 -6.07 -4.06 -2.95
N ALA A 202 -5.18 -3.37 -2.24
CA ALA A 202 -5.32 -3.12 -0.81
C ALA A 202 -6.54 -2.23 -0.49
N ILE A 203 -6.82 -1.22 -1.32
CA ILE A 203 -8.01 -0.38 -1.18
C ILE A 203 -9.29 -1.19 -1.43
N LEU A 204 -9.35 -2.03 -2.45
CA LEU A 204 -10.53 -2.87 -2.70
C LEU A 204 -10.72 -3.91 -1.59
N PHE A 205 -9.65 -4.54 -1.10
CA PHE A 205 -9.71 -5.45 0.05
C PHE A 205 -10.20 -4.72 1.33
N PHE A 206 -9.79 -3.46 1.51
CA PHE A 206 -10.26 -2.60 2.58
C PHE A 206 -11.75 -2.22 2.47
N LEU A 207 -12.23 -1.87 1.27
CA LEU A 207 -13.58 -1.37 1.05
C LEU A 207 -14.63 -2.50 1.01
N MET A 208 -14.24 -3.72 0.64
CA MET A 208 -15.16 -4.85 0.46
C MET A 208 -15.98 -5.18 1.71
N PRO A 209 -15.39 -5.35 2.92
CA PRO A 209 -16.19 -5.63 4.12
C PRO A 209 -17.22 -4.52 4.39
N LEU A 210 -16.89 -3.26 4.13
CA LEU A 210 -17.82 -2.14 4.25
C LEU A 210 -18.97 -2.24 3.23
N MET A 211 -18.66 -2.59 1.98
CA MET A 211 -19.68 -2.80 0.95
C MET A 211 -20.61 -3.99 1.26
N LEU A 212 -20.06 -5.07 1.81
CA LEU A 212 -20.86 -6.21 2.29
C LEU A 212 -21.79 -5.82 3.43
N TYR A 213 -21.33 -4.96 4.35
CA TYR A 213 -22.20 -4.41 5.39
C TYR A 213 -23.34 -3.58 4.81
N PHE A 214 -23.07 -2.72 3.82
CA PHE A 214 -24.14 -1.94 3.18
C PHE A 214 -25.11 -2.81 2.38
N LEU A 215 -24.63 -3.86 1.71
CA LEU A 215 -25.50 -4.84 1.05
C LEU A 215 -26.40 -5.57 2.07
N TYR A 216 -25.86 -5.95 3.23
CA TYR A 216 -26.64 -6.55 4.31
C TYR A 216 -27.68 -5.58 4.89
N LYS A 217 -27.25 -4.36 5.19
CA LYS A 217 -28.05 -3.34 5.90
C LYS A 217 -29.15 -2.76 5.01
N ASP A 218 -28.83 -2.46 3.76
CA ASP A 218 -29.72 -1.83 2.79
C ASP A 218 -29.66 -2.60 1.46
N PHE A 219 -30.52 -3.60 1.32
CA PHE A 219 -30.54 -4.48 0.16
C PHE A 219 -31.17 -3.76 -1.06
N LYS A 220 -30.33 -3.10 -1.86
CA LYS A 220 -30.70 -2.38 -3.08
C LYS A 220 -29.81 -2.75 -4.26
N ALA A 221 -30.32 -2.57 -5.48
CA ALA A 221 -29.62 -2.90 -6.72
C ALA A 221 -28.21 -2.28 -6.80
N LEU A 222 -28.07 -1.02 -6.38
CA LEU A 222 -26.77 -0.34 -6.34
C LEU A 222 -25.72 -1.12 -5.51
N ASN A 223 -26.09 -1.62 -4.33
CA ASN A 223 -25.17 -2.36 -3.47
C ASN A 223 -24.79 -3.72 -4.07
N ILE A 224 -25.73 -4.38 -4.75
CA ILE A 224 -25.46 -5.63 -5.46
C ILE A 224 -24.46 -5.37 -6.60
N ILE A 225 -24.72 -4.36 -7.42
CA ILE A 225 -23.86 -3.98 -8.55
C ILE A 225 -22.45 -3.66 -8.05
N LEU A 226 -22.33 -2.87 -6.98
CA LEU A 226 -21.02 -2.49 -6.44
C LEU A 226 -20.25 -3.68 -5.85
N VAL A 227 -20.90 -4.59 -5.13
CA VAL A 227 -20.24 -5.81 -4.61
C VAL A 227 -19.78 -6.73 -5.75
N VAL A 228 -20.62 -6.94 -6.78
CA VAL A 228 -20.28 -7.74 -7.96
C VAL A 228 -19.12 -7.08 -8.73
N ALA A 229 -19.23 -5.78 -8.99
CA ALA A 229 -18.21 -5.01 -9.70
C ALA A 229 -16.88 -5.03 -8.94
N GLN A 230 -16.91 -4.81 -7.62
CA GLN A 230 -15.70 -4.83 -6.82
C GLN A 230 -15.06 -6.22 -6.77
N SER A 231 -15.86 -7.28 -6.67
CA SER A 231 -15.37 -8.67 -6.72
C SER A 231 -14.65 -8.97 -8.03
N LEU A 232 -15.26 -8.57 -9.15
CA LEU A 232 -14.68 -8.76 -10.48
C LEU A 232 -13.39 -7.93 -10.67
N ALA A 233 -13.39 -6.67 -10.22
CA ALA A 233 -12.23 -5.79 -10.28
C ALA A 233 -11.05 -6.34 -9.46
N MET A 234 -11.30 -6.93 -8.30
CA MET A 234 -10.27 -7.59 -7.48
C MET A 234 -9.60 -8.76 -8.21
N LEU A 235 -10.33 -9.49 -9.05
CA LEU A 235 -9.78 -10.54 -9.91
C LEU A 235 -9.02 -9.98 -11.12
N MET A 236 -9.54 -8.90 -11.74
CA MET A 236 -8.93 -8.24 -12.90
C MET A 236 -7.53 -7.68 -12.61
N LEU A 237 -7.29 -7.22 -11.38
CA LEU A 237 -5.98 -6.71 -10.95
C LEU A 237 -4.87 -7.76 -11.08
N GLY A 238 -5.20 -9.05 -11.01
CA GLY A 238 -4.23 -10.13 -11.13
C GLY A 238 -3.21 -10.21 -9.98
N THR A 239 -3.45 -9.52 -8.85
CA THR A 239 -2.59 -9.54 -7.67
C THR A 239 -3.05 -10.62 -6.67
N LYS A 240 -2.14 -11.07 -5.81
CA LYS A 240 -2.49 -12.01 -4.71
C LYS A 240 -3.44 -11.36 -3.70
N VAL A 241 -3.24 -10.07 -3.37
CA VAL A 241 -4.11 -9.33 -2.44
C VAL A 241 -5.53 -9.21 -2.99
N GLY A 242 -5.69 -8.90 -4.28
CA GLY A 242 -7.02 -8.84 -4.89
C GLY A 242 -7.71 -10.20 -4.90
N ALA A 243 -7.05 -11.22 -5.45
CA ALA A 243 -7.67 -12.54 -5.62
C ALA A 243 -7.93 -13.27 -4.29
N TYR A 244 -6.93 -13.39 -3.42
CA TYR A 244 -7.11 -14.06 -2.13
C TYR A 244 -7.86 -13.18 -1.13
N GLY A 245 -7.64 -11.86 -1.16
CA GLY A 245 -8.36 -10.91 -0.31
C GLY A 245 -9.86 -10.99 -0.51
N LEU A 246 -10.34 -11.16 -1.75
CA LEU A 246 -11.77 -11.32 -2.04
C LEU A 246 -12.41 -12.47 -1.25
N PHE A 247 -11.78 -13.65 -1.23
CA PHE A 247 -12.31 -14.79 -0.49
C PHE A 247 -12.14 -14.64 1.01
N ILE A 248 -11.02 -14.05 1.46
CA ILE A 248 -10.80 -13.71 2.87
C ILE A 248 -11.90 -12.75 3.36
N ASP A 249 -12.26 -11.73 2.56
CA ASP A 249 -13.35 -10.81 2.86
C ASP A 249 -14.65 -11.55 3.10
N PHE A 250 -15.04 -12.43 2.16
CA PHE A 250 -16.28 -13.19 2.29
C PHE A 250 -16.29 -14.10 3.52
N ILE A 251 -15.20 -14.85 3.75
CA ILE A 251 -15.10 -15.78 4.87
C ILE A 251 -15.15 -15.03 6.21
N VAL A 252 -14.31 -14.02 6.39
CA VAL A 252 -14.22 -13.27 7.64
C VAL A 252 -15.49 -12.46 7.88
N PHE A 253 -16.06 -11.82 6.86
CA PHE A 253 -17.34 -11.13 6.98
C PHE A 253 -18.44 -12.11 7.42
N PHE A 254 -18.51 -13.30 6.80
CA PHE A 254 -19.51 -14.30 7.14
C PHE A 254 -19.35 -14.81 8.58
N ILE A 255 -18.12 -15.08 9.03
CA ILE A 255 -17.84 -15.47 10.43
C ILE A 255 -18.38 -14.41 11.39
N PHE A 256 -18.05 -13.13 11.18
CA PHE A 256 -18.53 -12.06 12.06
C PHE A 256 -20.03 -11.80 11.91
N TYR A 257 -20.61 -12.01 10.75
CA TYR A 257 -22.06 -12.02 10.57
C TYR A 257 -22.72 -13.08 11.47
N LEU A 258 -22.19 -14.32 11.50
CA LEU A 258 -22.68 -15.38 12.40
C LEU A 258 -22.49 -15.03 13.88
N VAL A 259 -21.35 -14.44 14.25
CA VAL A 259 -21.11 -13.94 15.62
C VAL A 259 -22.17 -12.91 16.02
N HIS A 260 -22.45 -11.95 15.15
CA HIS A 260 -23.46 -10.93 15.42
C HIS A 260 -24.89 -11.50 15.48
N LEU A 261 -25.17 -12.51 14.66
CA LEU A 261 -26.48 -13.16 14.59
C LEU A 261 -26.75 -14.06 15.81
N PHE A 262 -25.82 -14.96 16.14
CA PHE A 262 -26.06 -16.02 17.13
C PHE A 262 -25.50 -15.70 18.52
N ILE A 263 -24.35 -15.03 18.60
CA ILE A 263 -23.68 -14.75 19.88
C ILE A 263 -24.12 -13.39 20.43
N LEU A 264 -23.96 -12.33 19.66
CA LEU A 264 -24.33 -10.98 20.10
C LEU A 264 -25.83 -10.69 19.94
N LYS A 265 -26.52 -11.46 19.08
CA LYS A 265 -27.96 -11.40 18.82
C LYS A 265 -28.47 -9.98 18.54
N ASN A 266 -27.67 -9.17 17.83
CA ASN A 266 -27.96 -7.76 17.56
C ASN A 266 -28.22 -7.45 16.09
N ILE A 267 -28.29 -8.50 15.25
CA ILE A 267 -28.70 -8.44 13.86
C ILE A 267 -29.71 -9.56 13.57
N LYS A 268 -30.36 -9.50 12.40
CA LYS A 268 -31.35 -10.51 11.96
C LYS A 268 -30.89 -11.19 10.68
N VAL A 269 -31.46 -12.36 10.40
CA VAL A 269 -31.23 -13.07 9.13
C VAL A 269 -31.75 -12.23 7.97
N ASN A 270 -30.90 -11.98 6.98
CA ASN A 270 -31.29 -11.38 5.70
C ASN A 270 -31.08 -12.41 4.59
N LYS A 271 -32.15 -13.15 4.23
CA LYS A 271 -32.09 -14.23 3.24
C LYS A 271 -31.66 -13.74 1.85
N LYS A 272 -32.08 -12.54 1.45
CA LYS A 272 -31.72 -11.92 0.16
C LYS A 272 -30.21 -11.64 0.11
N PHE A 273 -29.67 -11.04 1.17
CA PHE A 273 -28.22 -10.84 1.33
C PHE A 273 -27.46 -12.16 1.25
N LEU A 274 -27.88 -13.20 1.99
CA LEU A 274 -27.21 -14.50 2.00
C LEU A 274 -27.22 -15.17 0.63
N LEU A 275 -28.35 -15.12 -0.09
CA LEU A 275 -28.43 -15.65 -1.45
C LEU A 275 -27.48 -14.89 -2.39
N THR A 276 -27.46 -13.56 -2.35
CA THR A 276 -26.53 -12.76 -3.15
C THR A 276 -25.07 -13.09 -2.81
N LEU A 277 -24.73 -13.21 -1.53
CA LEU A 277 -23.39 -13.57 -1.09
C LEU A 277 -22.95 -14.92 -1.69
N VAL A 278 -23.81 -15.94 -1.62
CA VAL A 278 -23.55 -17.27 -2.21
C VAL A 278 -23.34 -17.16 -3.72
N LEU A 279 -24.21 -16.44 -4.43
CA LEU A 279 -24.11 -16.27 -5.88
C LEU A 279 -22.80 -15.57 -6.29
N VAL A 280 -22.39 -14.53 -5.55
CA VAL A 280 -21.14 -13.81 -5.82
C VAL A 280 -19.91 -14.69 -5.54
N ILE A 281 -19.92 -15.46 -4.45
CA ILE A 281 -18.84 -16.41 -4.13
C ILE A 281 -18.73 -17.49 -5.21
N LEU A 282 -19.86 -18.09 -5.62
CA LEU A 282 -19.90 -19.10 -6.67
C LEU A 282 -19.39 -18.53 -8.00
N GLY A 283 -19.90 -17.36 -8.41
CA GLY A 283 -19.45 -16.69 -9.63
C GLY A 283 -17.95 -16.36 -9.60
N SER A 284 -17.45 -15.84 -8.48
CA SER A 284 -16.02 -15.55 -8.31
C SER A 284 -15.18 -16.83 -8.38
N SER A 285 -15.63 -17.91 -7.74
CA SER A 285 -14.94 -19.21 -7.72
C SER A 285 -14.82 -19.84 -9.12
N LEU A 286 -15.84 -19.68 -9.96
CA LEU A 286 -15.81 -20.14 -11.35
C LEU A 286 -14.85 -19.33 -12.23
N ILE A 287 -14.70 -18.02 -11.96
CA ILE A 287 -13.83 -17.13 -12.75
C ILE A 287 -12.35 -17.27 -12.36
N VAL A 288 -12.07 -17.49 -11.08
CA VAL A 288 -10.72 -17.44 -10.50
C VAL A 288 -9.66 -18.33 -11.17
N PRO A 289 -9.94 -19.60 -11.53
CA PRO A 289 -8.97 -20.45 -12.24
C PRO A 289 -8.49 -19.86 -13.57
N HIS A 290 -9.33 -19.06 -14.22
CA HIS A 290 -9.03 -18.41 -15.49
C HIS A 290 -8.38 -17.02 -15.32
N SER A 291 -8.37 -16.48 -14.10
CA SER A 291 -7.87 -15.14 -13.81
C SER A 291 -6.35 -15.00 -14.02
N PRO A 292 -5.85 -13.77 -14.25
CA PRO A 292 -4.42 -13.52 -14.45
C PRO A 292 -3.54 -13.98 -13.27
N MET A 293 -4.05 -13.92 -12.03
CA MET A 293 -3.26 -14.30 -10.85
C MET A 293 -2.90 -15.80 -10.86
N PHE A 294 -3.85 -16.66 -11.19
CA PHE A 294 -3.60 -18.12 -11.22
C PHE A 294 -2.65 -18.50 -12.37
N ARG A 295 -2.83 -17.90 -13.56
CA ARG A 295 -1.91 -18.07 -14.70
C ARG A 295 -0.47 -17.62 -14.40
N ARG A 296 -0.29 -16.64 -13.50
CA ARG A 296 1.03 -16.19 -13.06
C ARG A 296 1.77 -17.28 -12.29
N ASN A 297 1.12 -17.94 -11.33
CA ASN A 297 1.78 -18.94 -10.49
C ASN A 297 2.33 -20.10 -11.34
N THR A 298 1.59 -20.54 -12.36
CA THR A 298 2.04 -21.57 -13.30
C THR A 298 3.20 -21.09 -14.19
N TYR A 299 3.17 -19.82 -14.62
CA TYR A 299 4.22 -19.23 -15.45
C TYR A 299 5.55 -19.05 -14.68
N ASP A 300 5.50 -18.51 -13.46
CA ASP A 300 6.68 -18.23 -12.65
C ASP A 300 7.46 -19.53 -12.33
N ILE A 301 6.75 -20.64 -12.06
CA ILE A 301 7.34 -21.98 -11.87
C ILE A 301 8.04 -22.45 -13.15
N GLY A 302 7.38 -22.35 -14.31
CA GLY A 302 7.94 -22.78 -15.58
C GLY A 302 9.17 -21.98 -16.03
N VAL A 303 9.23 -20.68 -15.71
CA VAL A 303 10.41 -19.84 -15.99
C VAL A 303 11.59 -20.21 -15.09
N ALA A 304 11.35 -20.45 -13.80
CA ALA A 304 12.39 -20.87 -12.86
C ALA A 304 13.05 -22.17 -13.31
N ASP A 305 12.25 -23.17 -13.69
CA ASP A 305 12.74 -24.45 -14.19
C ASP A 305 13.52 -24.33 -15.50
N ASN A 306 13.00 -23.56 -16.46
CA ASN A 306 13.66 -23.38 -17.76
C ASN A 306 14.96 -22.58 -17.66
N ARG A 307 15.03 -21.54 -16.81
CA ARG A 307 16.26 -20.77 -16.60
C ARG A 307 17.28 -21.51 -15.73
N GLY A 308 16.82 -22.35 -14.82
CA GLY A 308 17.68 -23.30 -14.10
C GLY A 308 18.33 -24.33 -15.03
N LYS A 309 17.65 -24.71 -16.12
CA LYS A 309 18.12 -25.71 -17.10
C LYS A 309 18.85 -25.10 -18.31
N LYS A 310 18.54 -23.87 -18.76
CA LYS A 310 19.17 -23.21 -19.91
C LYS A 310 20.16 -22.11 -19.49
N ALA A 311 21.46 -22.42 -19.49
CA ALA A 311 22.57 -21.62 -20.07
C ALA A 311 23.95 -22.09 -19.57
N ASN A 312 25.01 -21.75 -20.33
CA ASN A 312 26.46 -21.86 -20.08
C ASN A 312 26.98 -21.25 -18.74
N ILE A 313 26.20 -21.27 -17.65
CA ILE A 313 26.57 -20.71 -16.33
C ILE A 313 27.78 -21.45 -15.78
N LYS A 314 27.82 -22.79 -15.80
CA LYS A 314 28.99 -23.56 -15.34
C LYS A 314 30.29 -23.14 -16.06
N LYS A 315 30.25 -23.05 -17.40
CA LYS A 315 31.40 -22.60 -18.20
C LYS A 315 31.81 -21.16 -17.89
N SER A 316 30.83 -20.28 -17.68
CA SER A 316 31.07 -18.87 -17.31
C SER A 316 31.63 -18.73 -15.89
N ASP A 317 31.16 -19.55 -14.95
CA ASP A 317 31.66 -19.64 -13.57
C ASP A 317 33.10 -20.15 -13.54
N ASP A 318 33.44 -21.14 -14.38
CA ASP A 318 34.79 -21.67 -14.47
C ASP A 318 35.77 -20.66 -15.05
N ILE A 319 35.36 -19.91 -16.08
CA ILE A 319 36.14 -18.78 -16.64
C ILE A 319 36.34 -17.71 -15.56
N LEU A 320 35.26 -17.31 -14.88
CA LEU A 320 35.33 -16.31 -13.82
C LEU A 320 36.24 -16.76 -12.67
N LYS A 321 36.15 -18.00 -12.23
CA LYS A 321 37.03 -18.56 -11.18
C LYS A 321 38.50 -18.51 -11.60
N LYS A 322 38.81 -18.86 -12.85
CA LYS A 322 40.20 -18.79 -13.37
C LYS A 322 40.69 -17.34 -13.40
N ASP A 323 39.89 -16.41 -13.91
CA ASP A 323 40.27 -15.00 -13.99
C ASP A 323 40.43 -14.36 -12.59
N LEU A 324 39.53 -14.67 -11.65
CA LEU A 324 39.61 -14.16 -10.27
C LEU A 324 40.79 -14.73 -9.47
N LYS A 325 41.31 -15.91 -9.84
CA LYS A 325 42.56 -16.46 -9.27
C LYS A 325 43.80 -15.80 -9.88
N LYS A 326 43.73 -15.38 -11.16
CA LYS A 326 44.85 -14.81 -11.91
C LYS A 326 45.14 -13.35 -11.54
N TYR A 327 44.11 -12.58 -11.17
CA TYR A 327 44.23 -11.15 -10.92
C TYR A 327 43.91 -10.79 -9.47
N SER A 328 44.64 -9.81 -8.92
CA SER A 328 44.41 -9.24 -7.59
C SER A 328 44.16 -7.71 -7.65
N GLY A 329 43.69 -7.12 -6.54
CA GLY A 329 43.46 -5.68 -6.40
C GLY A 329 42.60 -5.07 -7.51
N ALA A 330 42.99 -3.90 -8.02
CA ALA A 330 42.24 -3.15 -9.03
C ALA A 330 42.04 -3.93 -10.35
N LYS A 331 42.95 -4.83 -10.72
CA LYS A 331 42.80 -5.66 -11.92
C LYS A 331 41.68 -6.69 -11.73
N ARG A 332 41.61 -7.35 -10.56
CA ARG A 332 40.52 -8.26 -10.19
C ARG A 332 39.17 -7.57 -10.27
N GLU A 333 39.09 -6.37 -9.71
CA GLU A 333 37.86 -5.59 -9.67
C GLU A 333 37.37 -5.20 -11.07
N LYS A 334 38.27 -4.77 -11.96
CA LYS A 334 37.94 -4.45 -13.37
C LYS A 334 37.40 -5.67 -14.13
N VAL A 335 38.01 -6.84 -13.94
CA VAL A 335 37.55 -8.10 -14.52
C VAL A 335 36.14 -8.43 -14.04
N LEU A 336 35.92 -8.35 -12.72
CA LEU A 336 34.62 -8.67 -12.12
C LEU A 336 33.51 -7.73 -12.60
N LYS A 337 33.77 -6.41 -12.65
CA LYS A 337 32.83 -5.43 -13.20
C LYS A 337 32.45 -5.75 -14.65
N ARG A 338 33.44 -6.10 -15.48
CA ARG A 338 33.20 -6.46 -16.90
C ARG A 338 32.35 -7.71 -17.02
N PHE A 339 32.63 -8.73 -16.19
CA PHE A 339 31.87 -9.97 -16.15
C PHE A 339 30.41 -9.72 -15.76
N ILE A 340 30.16 -9.04 -14.63
CA ILE A 340 28.80 -8.75 -14.14
C ILE A 340 28.01 -7.98 -15.20
N LYS A 341 28.58 -6.91 -15.77
CA LYS A 341 27.93 -6.11 -16.82
C LYS A 341 27.45 -6.97 -18.00
N LYS A 342 28.24 -7.97 -18.40
CA LYS A 342 27.95 -8.84 -19.54
C LYS A 342 26.98 -9.97 -19.20
N HIS A 343 27.05 -10.51 -17.97
CA HIS A 343 26.40 -11.78 -17.63
C HIS A 343 25.21 -11.68 -16.66
N TYR A 344 24.94 -10.53 -16.01
CA TYR A 344 23.89 -10.44 -14.98
C TYR A 344 22.52 -11.00 -15.39
N TYR A 345 22.11 -10.82 -16.65
CA TYR A 345 20.83 -11.34 -17.16
C TYR A 345 20.77 -12.87 -17.15
N ALA A 346 21.89 -13.54 -17.47
CA ALA A 346 21.98 -15.00 -17.45
C ALA A 346 21.82 -15.58 -16.03
N TYR A 347 22.15 -14.80 -15.00
CA TYR A 347 21.96 -15.16 -13.58
C TYR A 347 20.59 -14.75 -13.06
N SER A 348 19.67 -14.34 -13.94
CA SER A 348 18.32 -13.88 -13.62
C SER A 348 18.26 -12.62 -12.73
N LEU A 349 19.27 -11.76 -12.82
CA LEU A 349 19.29 -10.50 -12.07
C LEU A 349 18.57 -9.38 -12.83
N LYS A 350 17.78 -8.59 -12.10
CA LYS A 350 17.05 -7.44 -12.66
C LYS A 350 18.04 -6.33 -13.03
N LYS A 351 17.96 -5.87 -14.28
CA LYS A 351 18.81 -4.77 -14.82
C LYS A 351 18.82 -3.53 -13.93
N GLY A 352 17.65 -3.13 -13.43
CA GLY A 352 17.50 -1.94 -12.57
C GLY A 352 18.32 -2.03 -11.28
N PHE A 353 18.35 -3.20 -10.63
CA PHE A 353 19.10 -3.38 -9.39
C PHE A 353 20.60 -3.31 -9.63
N VAL A 354 21.07 -4.05 -10.64
CA VAL A 354 22.51 -4.20 -10.93
C VAL A 354 23.11 -2.92 -11.48
N LEU A 355 22.41 -2.23 -12.40
CA LEU A 355 23.00 -1.10 -13.13
C LEU A 355 22.75 0.26 -12.48
N LYS A 356 21.60 0.43 -11.80
CA LYS A 356 21.15 1.72 -11.27
C LYS A 356 21.07 1.73 -9.75
N GLY A 357 20.26 0.85 -9.14
CA GLY A 357 19.92 0.89 -7.72
C GLY A 357 21.12 0.78 -6.77
N TYR A 358 21.72 -0.41 -6.68
CA TYR A 358 22.96 -0.65 -5.94
C TYR A 358 24.02 -1.10 -6.94
N SER A 359 24.65 -0.14 -7.62
CA SER A 359 25.38 -0.44 -8.85
C SER A 359 26.58 -1.36 -8.64
N TYR A 360 26.74 -2.37 -9.51
CA TYR A 360 27.94 -3.22 -9.54
C TYR A 360 29.25 -2.44 -9.76
N LYS A 361 29.16 -1.18 -10.22
CA LYS A 361 30.30 -0.29 -10.38
C LYS A 361 30.95 0.09 -9.05
N TYR A 362 30.21 0.06 -7.95
CA TYR A 362 30.68 0.53 -6.64
C TYR A 362 30.90 -0.62 -5.65
N ASP A 363 30.20 -1.74 -5.82
CA ASP A 363 30.39 -2.93 -4.99
C ASP A 363 30.22 -4.22 -5.84
N PRO A 364 31.23 -4.58 -6.66
CA PRO A 364 31.14 -5.75 -7.52
C PRO A 364 31.21 -7.08 -6.75
N ASP A 365 31.83 -7.12 -5.57
CA ASP A 365 31.93 -8.33 -4.76
C ASP A 365 30.58 -8.72 -4.13
N PHE A 366 29.75 -7.75 -3.72
CA PHE A 366 28.36 -8.02 -3.35
C PHE A 366 27.60 -8.76 -4.46
N TRP A 367 27.69 -8.26 -5.71
CA TRP A 367 26.99 -8.90 -6.83
C TRP A 367 27.56 -10.28 -7.16
N LEU A 368 28.85 -10.51 -6.96
CA LEU A 368 29.44 -11.84 -7.08
C LEU A 368 28.85 -12.83 -6.08
N GLU A 369 28.63 -12.41 -4.83
CA GLU A 369 27.96 -13.22 -3.80
C GLU A 369 26.51 -13.54 -4.19
N ILE A 370 25.76 -12.54 -4.67
CA ILE A 370 24.40 -12.74 -5.16
C ILE A 370 24.35 -13.73 -6.33
N MET A 371 25.27 -13.62 -7.30
CA MET A 371 25.35 -14.54 -8.44
C MET A 371 25.62 -16.00 -8.04
N LYS A 372 26.28 -16.23 -6.88
CA LYS A 372 26.53 -17.56 -6.32
C LYS A 372 25.36 -18.11 -5.49
N SER A 373 24.41 -17.26 -5.07
CA SER A 373 23.24 -17.67 -4.29
C SER A 373 22.29 -18.56 -5.13
N PRO A 374 21.43 -19.40 -4.53
CA PRO A 374 20.44 -20.21 -5.25
C PRO A 374 19.55 -19.41 -6.22
N VAL A 375 19.05 -20.04 -7.30
CA VAL A 375 18.25 -19.36 -8.36
C VAL A 375 16.97 -18.75 -7.80
N ASP A 376 16.29 -19.48 -6.92
CA ASP A 376 15.07 -19.08 -6.22
C ASP A 376 15.30 -17.82 -5.36
N GLU A 377 16.43 -17.72 -4.65
CA GLU A 377 16.82 -16.50 -3.93
C GLU A 377 17.03 -15.30 -4.85
N ARG A 378 17.61 -15.52 -6.05
CA ARG A 378 17.86 -14.45 -7.03
C ARG A 378 16.58 -13.99 -7.74
N LEU A 379 15.62 -14.90 -7.93
CA LEU A 379 14.31 -14.59 -8.50
C LEU A 379 13.37 -13.95 -7.47
N ASN A 380 13.62 -14.16 -6.18
CA ASN A 380 12.91 -13.47 -5.11
C ASN A 380 13.41 -12.03 -4.96
N TYR A 381 12.78 -11.11 -5.69
CA TYR A 381 13.18 -9.69 -5.66
C TYR A 381 13.15 -9.10 -4.25
N ARG A 382 12.16 -9.43 -3.41
CA ARG A 382 12.07 -8.92 -2.03
C ARG A 382 13.27 -9.33 -1.17
N HIS A 383 13.82 -10.51 -1.42
CA HIS A 383 15.02 -10.97 -0.74
C HIS A 383 16.26 -10.19 -1.18
N LEU A 384 16.43 -10.00 -2.49
CA LEU A 384 17.53 -9.21 -3.04
C LEU A 384 17.50 -7.75 -2.59
N GLU A 385 16.29 -7.18 -2.57
CA GLU A 385 15.99 -5.85 -2.03
C GLU A 385 16.53 -5.72 -0.60
N ILE A 386 16.12 -6.61 0.30
CA ILE A 386 16.61 -6.60 1.70
C ILE A 386 18.13 -6.77 1.79
N LYS A 387 18.73 -7.67 0.99
CA LYS A 387 20.20 -7.85 0.96
C LYS A 387 20.93 -6.58 0.55
N MET A 388 20.43 -5.85 -0.45
CA MET A 388 21.00 -4.57 -0.89
C MET A 388 20.92 -3.51 0.21
N LEU A 389 19.77 -3.32 0.87
CA LEU A 389 19.63 -2.34 1.94
C LEU A 389 20.47 -2.68 3.17
N ASN A 390 20.56 -3.97 3.54
CA ASN A 390 21.45 -4.42 4.60
C ASN A 390 22.91 -4.09 4.28
N LYS A 391 23.33 -4.25 3.02
CA LYS A 391 24.69 -3.89 2.60
C LYS A 391 24.91 -2.38 2.68
N VAL A 392 23.92 -1.57 2.31
CA VAL A 392 23.99 -0.10 2.44
C VAL A 392 24.13 0.35 3.89
N VAL A 393 23.31 -0.18 4.80
CA VAL A 393 23.40 0.09 6.24
C VAL A 393 24.75 -0.36 6.80
N ALA A 394 25.21 -1.55 6.39
CA ALA A 394 26.51 -2.06 6.81
C ALA A 394 27.65 -1.13 6.39
N ASN A 395 27.65 -0.66 5.13
CA ASN A 395 28.68 0.24 4.62
C ASN A 395 28.65 1.64 5.26
N ASN A 396 27.47 2.11 5.71
CA ASN A 396 27.36 3.38 6.43
C ASN A 396 28.01 3.32 7.82
N HIS A 397 28.08 2.13 8.42
CA HIS A 397 28.68 1.89 9.74
C HIS A 397 28.14 2.78 10.88
N ASN A 398 26.92 3.32 10.74
CA ASN A 398 26.32 4.18 11.74
C ASN A 398 25.25 3.45 12.58
N LYS A 399 25.53 3.26 13.88
CA LYS A 399 24.63 2.55 14.80
C LYS A 399 23.25 3.21 14.97
N TYR A 400 23.11 4.49 14.63
CA TYR A 400 21.86 5.22 14.74
C TYR A 400 20.90 4.97 13.57
N ASP A 401 21.34 4.31 12.49
CA ASP A 401 20.48 3.94 11.35
C ASP A 401 19.29 3.08 11.78
N LYS A 402 19.45 2.23 12.81
CA LYS A 402 18.32 1.44 13.34
C LYS A 402 17.22 2.30 13.98
N PHE A 403 17.58 3.48 14.48
CA PHE A 403 16.67 4.38 15.20
C PHE A 403 16.09 5.46 14.30
N LEU A 404 16.90 6.01 13.41
CA LEU A 404 16.59 7.17 12.58
C LEU A 404 16.54 6.84 11.08
N GLY A 405 16.90 5.63 10.66
CA GLY A 405 16.87 5.21 9.26
C GLY A 405 17.99 5.80 8.41
N ILE A 406 17.94 5.50 7.12
CA ILE A 406 18.93 5.91 6.11
C ILE A 406 18.39 6.91 5.07
N SER A 407 17.20 7.46 5.30
CA SER A 407 16.38 8.31 4.41
C SER A 407 15.57 7.53 3.36
N TYR A 408 14.31 7.96 3.21
CA TYR A 408 13.37 7.47 2.21
C TYR A 408 13.86 7.70 0.79
N ILE A 409 14.47 8.87 0.52
CA ILE A 409 14.99 9.20 -0.81
C ILE A 409 16.10 8.23 -1.23
N ARG A 410 17.01 7.87 -0.32
CA ARG A 410 18.06 6.88 -0.61
C ARG A 410 17.45 5.51 -0.88
N GLU A 411 16.58 5.05 0.02
CA GLU A 411 15.91 3.76 -0.09
C GLU A 411 15.21 3.64 -1.46
N ASN A 412 14.34 4.58 -1.81
CA ASN A 412 13.59 4.55 -3.08
C ASN A 412 14.47 4.62 -4.33
N ASN A 413 15.58 5.35 -4.28
CA ASN A 413 16.54 5.42 -5.39
C ASN A 413 17.30 4.11 -5.59
N ILE A 414 17.56 3.37 -4.50
CA ILE A 414 18.12 2.02 -4.57
C ILE A 414 17.04 1.07 -5.14
N PHE A 415 15.87 1.02 -4.50
CA PHE A 415 14.61 0.47 -5.01
C PHE A 415 13.48 0.75 -3.99
N PRO A 416 12.21 0.83 -4.42
CA PRO A 416 11.09 0.87 -3.48
C PRO A 416 10.79 -0.53 -2.91
N LEU A 417 11.03 -0.74 -1.62
CA LEU A 417 10.78 -2.02 -0.96
C LEU A 417 9.28 -2.32 -0.87
N GLU A 418 8.82 -3.45 -1.44
CA GLU A 418 7.40 -3.84 -1.43
C GLU A 418 6.93 -4.46 -0.09
N ARG A 419 7.30 -3.84 1.05
CA ARG A 419 6.87 -4.18 2.41
C ARG A 419 6.87 -2.92 3.29
N ASP A 420 5.72 -2.28 3.46
CA ASP A 420 5.63 -0.91 3.98
C ASP A 420 6.32 -0.69 5.33
N PHE A 421 6.05 -1.55 6.31
CA PHE A 421 6.66 -1.39 7.64
C PHE A 421 8.18 -1.56 7.61
N LEU A 422 8.68 -2.45 6.75
CA LEU A 422 10.11 -2.67 6.59
C LEU A 422 10.75 -1.53 5.79
N ALA A 423 10.06 -1.03 4.76
CA ALA A 423 10.49 0.12 3.95
C ALA A 423 10.61 1.36 4.83
N GLN A 424 9.61 1.58 5.70
CA GLN A 424 9.59 2.64 6.69
C GLN A 424 10.71 2.48 7.73
N TYR A 425 11.01 1.25 8.15
CA TYR A 425 12.11 0.98 9.07
C TYR A 425 13.46 1.37 8.46
N TYR A 426 13.75 0.99 7.21
CA TYR A 426 14.98 1.44 6.55
C TYR A 426 14.96 2.96 6.34
N SER A 427 13.83 3.53 5.92
CA SER A 427 13.74 4.95 5.59
C SER A 427 13.88 5.87 6.81
N THR A 428 13.17 5.54 7.90
CA THR A 428 12.95 6.43 9.05
C THR A 428 13.36 5.81 10.40
N GLY A 429 13.83 4.57 10.40
CA GLY A 429 14.21 3.85 11.63
C GLY A 429 13.02 3.52 12.51
N ILE A 430 13.27 2.82 13.61
CA ILE A 430 12.18 2.36 14.49
C ILE A 430 11.41 3.51 15.13
N ILE A 431 12.06 4.65 15.42
CA ILE A 431 11.38 5.80 16.02
C ILE A 431 10.40 6.41 15.02
N GLY A 432 10.82 6.58 13.77
CA GLY A 432 9.96 7.07 12.70
C GLY A 432 8.78 6.12 12.43
N VAL A 433 9.03 4.81 12.40
CA VAL A 433 7.95 3.80 12.28
C VAL A 433 6.92 3.95 13.39
N LEU A 434 7.36 4.09 14.65
CA LEU A 434 6.45 4.24 15.79
C LEU A 434 5.64 5.53 15.72
N LEU A 435 6.25 6.63 15.32
CA LEU A 435 5.56 7.91 15.21
C LEU A 435 4.57 7.94 14.03
N PHE A 436 5.01 7.57 12.82
CA PHE A 436 4.17 7.70 11.63
C PHE A 436 3.20 6.54 11.41
N LEU A 437 3.62 5.29 11.66
CA LEU A 437 2.79 4.11 11.43
C LEU A 437 2.18 3.56 12.72
N GLY A 438 2.90 3.68 13.84
CA GLY A 438 2.46 3.19 15.14
C GLY A 438 1.14 3.81 15.61
N ILE A 439 0.82 5.04 15.19
CA ILE A 439 -0.47 5.67 15.48
C ILE A 439 -1.66 4.86 14.94
N TYR A 440 -1.57 4.30 13.73
CA TYR A 440 -2.65 3.50 13.16
C TYR A 440 -2.83 2.18 13.92
N ILE A 441 -1.72 1.55 14.28
CA ILE A 441 -1.72 0.32 15.10
C ILE A 441 -2.32 0.60 16.48
N TYR A 442 -1.90 1.69 17.12
CA TYR A 442 -2.42 2.12 18.42
C TYR A 442 -3.93 2.39 18.36
N GLU A 443 -4.40 3.17 17.36
CA GLU A 443 -5.83 3.46 17.21
C GLU A 443 -6.63 2.20 16.90
N LEU A 444 -6.10 1.25 16.12
CA LEU A 444 -6.75 -0.04 15.91
C LEU A 444 -6.92 -0.81 17.23
N PHE A 445 -5.86 -0.92 18.03
CA PHE A 445 -5.93 -1.57 19.34
C PHE A 445 -6.89 -0.85 20.29
N TYR A 446 -6.93 0.48 20.26
CA TYR A 446 -7.88 1.26 21.05
C TYR A 446 -9.33 1.00 20.61
N LEU A 447 -9.61 0.88 19.31
CA LEU A 447 -10.93 0.52 18.79
C LEU A 447 -11.32 -0.92 19.19
N ILE A 448 -10.38 -1.87 19.10
CA ILE A 448 -10.58 -3.26 19.55
C ILE A 448 -10.89 -3.30 21.05
N TYR A 449 -10.07 -2.63 21.87
CA TYR A 449 -10.29 -2.50 23.31
C TYR A 449 -11.67 -1.88 23.61
N SER A 450 -12.04 -0.83 22.88
CA SER A 450 -13.33 -0.16 23.04
C SER A 450 -14.51 -1.06 22.68
N TRP A 451 -14.35 -1.96 21.70
CA TRP A 451 -15.32 -2.97 21.31
C TRP A 451 -15.50 -4.03 22.40
N PHE A 452 -14.40 -4.54 22.97
CA PHE A 452 -14.47 -5.50 24.08
C PHE A 452 -15.04 -4.87 25.36
N LYS A 453 -14.64 -3.64 25.70
CA LYS A 453 -15.03 -2.97 26.95
C LYS A 453 -16.51 -2.60 27.02
N SER A 454 -17.12 -2.21 25.90
CA SER A 454 -18.47 -1.62 25.90
C SER A 454 -19.43 -2.37 24.99
N LYS A 455 -20.52 -2.90 25.55
CA LYS A 455 -21.62 -3.50 24.77
C LYS A 455 -22.19 -2.52 23.73
N ALA A 456 -22.24 -1.22 24.04
CA ALA A 456 -22.70 -0.19 23.10
C ALA A 456 -21.81 -0.07 21.85
N ASN A 457 -20.53 -0.46 21.95
CA ASN A 457 -19.60 -0.46 20.82
C ASN A 457 -19.63 -1.76 20.01
N ARG A 458 -20.28 -2.83 20.48
CA ARG A 458 -20.38 -4.12 19.78
C ARG A 458 -21.45 -4.11 18.68
N GLN A 459 -21.58 -2.99 17.97
CA GLN A 459 -22.49 -2.85 16.83
C GLN A 459 -21.86 -3.47 15.58
N PHE A 460 -22.69 -4.00 14.68
CA PHE A 460 -22.18 -4.70 13.49
C PHE A 460 -21.28 -3.81 12.62
N ILE A 461 -21.66 -2.55 12.38
CA ILE A 461 -20.83 -1.57 11.67
C ILE A 461 -19.45 -1.39 12.31
N ASN A 462 -19.35 -1.34 13.64
CA ASN A 462 -18.07 -1.14 14.32
C ASN A 462 -17.15 -2.34 14.10
N THR A 463 -17.70 -3.56 14.15
CA THR A 463 -16.97 -4.79 13.85
C THR A 463 -16.47 -4.81 12.42
N ILE A 464 -17.32 -4.44 11.45
CA ILE A 464 -16.93 -4.40 10.04
C ILE A 464 -15.87 -3.33 9.77
N ILE A 465 -15.96 -2.15 10.39
CA ILE A 465 -14.91 -1.14 10.28
C ILE A 465 -13.58 -1.65 10.87
N LEU A 466 -13.61 -2.35 12.02
CA LEU A 466 -12.42 -2.98 12.59
C LEU A 466 -11.78 -3.99 11.64
N ILE A 467 -12.58 -4.84 11.00
CA ILE A 467 -12.13 -5.82 10.00
C ILE A 467 -11.49 -5.09 8.81
N ALA A 468 -12.16 -4.08 8.26
CA ALA A 468 -11.65 -3.27 7.16
C ALA A 468 -10.27 -2.67 7.50
N LEU A 469 -10.16 -2.00 8.65
CA LEU A 469 -8.91 -1.38 9.11
C LEU A 469 -7.80 -2.43 9.36
N GLY A 470 -8.15 -3.61 9.85
CA GLY A 470 -7.21 -4.74 9.96
C GLY A 470 -6.73 -5.24 8.60
N PHE A 471 -7.61 -5.31 7.60
CA PHE A 471 -7.29 -5.77 6.25
C PHE A 471 -6.32 -4.84 5.52
N ILE A 472 -6.52 -3.53 5.57
CA ILE A 472 -5.59 -2.60 4.91
C ILE A 472 -4.20 -2.62 5.56
N LEU A 473 -4.11 -2.75 6.89
CA LEU A 473 -2.84 -2.86 7.59
C LEU A 473 -2.15 -4.21 7.32
N THR A 474 -2.92 -5.29 7.20
CA THR A 474 -2.40 -6.60 6.80
C THR A 474 -1.89 -6.59 5.36
N ALA A 475 -2.61 -5.94 4.45
CA ALA A 475 -2.18 -5.74 3.06
C ALA A 475 -0.89 -4.91 2.97
N ALA A 476 -0.79 -3.83 3.76
CA ALA A 476 0.43 -3.02 3.89
C ALA A 476 1.64 -3.86 4.35
N PHE A 477 1.43 -4.75 5.32
CA PHE A 477 2.47 -5.62 5.86
C PHE A 477 2.98 -6.67 4.85
N TYR A 478 2.08 -7.28 4.07
CA TYR A 478 2.42 -8.38 3.17
C TYR A 478 2.74 -7.99 1.72
N SER A 479 2.09 -6.96 1.19
CA SER A 479 2.18 -6.60 -0.23
C SER A 479 2.93 -5.30 -0.50
N GLY A 480 3.04 -4.43 0.52
CA GLY A 480 3.64 -3.11 0.41
C GLY A 480 2.93 -2.17 -0.57
N ASN A 481 3.49 -0.98 -0.72
CA ASN A 481 2.95 0.14 -1.49
C ASN A 481 1.54 0.56 -1.04
N VAL A 482 1.25 0.52 0.26
CA VAL A 482 -0.03 1.00 0.83
C VAL A 482 0.20 2.23 1.70
N MET A 483 1.07 2.15 2.71
CA MET A 483 1.30 3.23 3.67
C MET A 483 2.05 4.43 3.09
N ASP A 484 2.83 4.23 2.03
CA ASP A 484 3.48 5.32 1.30
C ASP A 484 2.56 6.03 0.30
N TYR A 485 1.40 5.43 0.00
CA TYR A 485 0.47 5.92 -1.00
C TYR A 485 -0.67 6.69 -0.36
N LEU A 486 -0.63 8.01 -0.54
CA LEU A 486 -1.58 8.92 0.10
C LEU A 486 -3.05 8.59 -0.19
N THR A 487 -3.38 8.08 -1.38
CA THR A 487 -4.76 7.67 -1.71
C THR A 487 -5.27 6.64 -0.70
N ALA A 488 -4.49 5.59 -0.45
CA ALA A 488 -4.87 4.54 0.49
C ALA A 488 -4.88 5.08 1.93
N THR A 489 -3.84 5.79 2.36
CA THR A 489 -3.74 6.27 3.74
C THR A 489 -4.75 7.37 4.08
N LEU A 490 -5.12 8.25 3.15
CA LEU A 490 -6.12 9.30 3.40
C LEU A 490 -7.53 8.71 3.54
N ILE A 491 -7.88 7.74 2.68
CA ILE A 491 -9.17 7.03 2.82
C ILE A 491 -9.17 6.22 4.13
N MET A 492 -8.09 5.50 4.43
CA MET A 492 -7.94 4.75 5.68
C MET A 492 -8.04 5.67 6.91
N ALA A 493 -7.35 6.81 6.92
CA ALA A 493 -7.39 7.79 7.99
C ALA A 493 -8.80 8.36 8.21
N PHE A 494 -9.52 8.64 7.13
CA PHE A 494 -10.92 9.04 7.20
C PHE A 494 -11.77 7.97 7.90
N VAL A 495 -11.61 6.70 7.53
CA VAL A 495 -12.36 5.60 8.17
C VAL A 495 -11.96 5.39 9.63
N TYR A 496 -10.67 5.53 9.99
CA TYR A 496 -10.23 5.56 11.39
C TYR A 496 -10.93 6.67 12.18
N GLY A 497 -10.93 7.90 11.66
CA GLY A 497 -11.60 9.01 12.32
C GLY A 497 -13.10 8.77 12.49
N TYR A 498 -13.76 8.21 11.47
CA TYR A 498 -15.17 7.82 11.56
C TYR A 498 -15.40 6.73 12.63
N ALA A 499 -14.54 5.73 12.73
CA ALA A 499 -14.61 4.69 13.76
C ALA A 499 -14.52 5.28 15.17
N LEU A 500 -13.56 6.18 15.40
CA LEU A 500 -13.37 6.87 16.68
C LEU A 500 -14.58 7.74 17.03
N GLN A 501 -15.17 8.40 16.02
CA GLN A 501 -16.41 9.15 16.20
C GLN A 501 -17.57 8.25 16.68
N LEU A 502 -17.69 7.03 16.17
CA LEU A 502 -18.73 6.08 16.63
C LEU A 502 -18.51 5.68 18.09
N VAL A 503 -17.26 5.42 18.49
CA VAL A 503 -16.90 5.13 19.88
C VAL A 503 -17.22 6.31 20.81
N ASP A 504 -16.87 7.54 20.41
CA ASP A 504 -17.12 8.74 21.20
C ASP A 504 -18.64 8.99 21.38
N LYS A 505 -19.45 8.75 20.32
CA LYS A 505 -20.92 8.82 20.41
C LYS A 505 -21.50 7.80 21.38
N SER A 506 -21.02 6.56 21.35
CA SER A 506 -21.46 5.50 22.27
C SER A 506 -21.14 5.83 23.73
N LYS A 507 -19.98 6.44 24.00
CA LYS A 507 -19.60 6.89 25.35
C LYS A 507 -20.52 8.00 25.86
N ALA A 508 -20.81 9.01 25.02
CA ALA A 508 -21.71 10.10 25.38
C ALA A 508 -23.14 9.59 25.69
N LYS A 509 -23.66 8.65 24.90
CA LYS A 509 -24.97 8.03 25.15
C LYS A 509 -25.02 7.27 26.48
N LYS A 510 -23.91 6.64 26.90
CA LYS A 510 -23.84 5.91 28.17
C LYS A 510 -23.88 6.86 29.38
N LEU A 511 -23.15 7.97 29.33
CA LEU A 511 -23.13 8.99 30.40
C LEU A 511 -24.52 9.61 30.61
N ASN A 512 -25.19 10.00 29.52
CA ASN A 512 -26.54 10.57 29.61
C ASN A 512 -27.61 9.59 30.12
N ASN A 513 -27.33 8.28 30.11
CA ASN A 513 -28.22 7.24 30.61
C ASN A 513 -27.87 6.80 32.05
N SER A 514 -26.72 7.21 32.60
CA SER A 514 -26.37 6.97 34.02
C SER A 514 -26.79 8.12 34.94
N ASP A 515 -27.11 9.28 34.37
CA ASP A 515 -27.60 10.48 35.08
C ASP A 515 -29.14 10.57 35.09
N LYS A 516 -29.82 9.49 34.67
CA LYS A 516 -31.27 9.26 34.75
C LYS A 516 -31.50 7.96 35.50
#